data_AF-A0A2H9HYE0-F1
#
_entry.id   AF-A0A2H9HYE0-F1
#
_cell.length_a   1.000
_cell.length_b   1.000
_cell.length_c   1.000
_cell.angle_alpha   90.00
_cell.angle_beta   90.00
_cell.angle_gamma   90.00
#
_symmetry.space_group_name_H-M   'P 1'
#
loop_
_entity.id
_entity.type
_entity.pdbx_description
1 polymer ?
#
loop_
_entity_poly.entity_id
_entity_poly.type
_entity_poly.pdbx_seq_one_letter_code
_entity_poly.pdbx_strand_id
1 'polypeptide(L)' 'MGGGEIKAMVRAPRKKHVRVGRGFSRKEILEAGLTLSEAKRLGVYIDVRRKSLWPENVEKLKRLIDYKKSSEHE' A
#
# COMPACT_ATOMS: atom_id res chain seq x y z
N MET A 1 -6.97 3.90 -18.14
CA MET A 1 -6.80 4.78 -16.96
C MET A 1 -6.48 3.88 -15.77
N GLY A 2 -5.21 3.83 -15.38
CA GLY A 2 -4.71 2.82 -14.44
C GLY A 2 -5.05 3.19 -12.99
N GLY A 3 -6.05 2.51 -12.43
CA GLY A 3 -6.39 2.61 -11.01
C GLY A 3 -5.18 2.31 -10.14
N GLY A 4 -4.96 3.12 -9.11
CA GLY A 4 -3.82 3.02 -8.20
C GLY A 4 -3.48 4.38 -7.59
N GLU A 5 -4.43 4.99 -6.88
CA GLU A 5 -4.29 6.30 -6.24
C GLU A 5 -3.19 6.32 -5.17
N ILE A 6 -2.85 5.15 -4.61
CA ILE A 6 -1.76 5.01 -3.65
C ILE A 6 -0.63 4.15 -4.20
N LYS A 7 0.58 4.73 -4.18
CA LYS A 7 1.80 4.08 -4.63
C LYS A 7 2.71 3.75 -3.44
N ALA A 8 3.22 2.52 -3.39
CA ALA A 8 4.17 2.10 -2.37
C ALA A 8 5.54 2.75 -2.61
N MET A 9 6.15 3.25 -1.54
CA MET A 9 7.53 3.75 -1.57
C MET A 9 8.51 2.62 -1.26
N VAL A 10 9.62 2.57 -1.99
CA VAL A 10 10.63 1.53 -1.86
C VAL A 10 12.00 2.17 -1.86
N ARG A 11 12.85 1.83 -0.89
CA ARG A 11 14.24 2.26 -0.87
C ARG A 11 15.06 1.34 -1.79
N ALA A 12 15.81 1.92 -2.72
CA ALA A 12 16.71 1.12 -3.55
C ALA A 12 17.90 0.64 -2.68
N PRO A 13 18.27 -0.65 -2.75
CA PRO A 13 19.28 -1.21 -1.85
C PRO A 13 20.69 -0.65 -2.09
N ARG A 14 21.01 -0.23 -3.32
CA ARG A 14 22.34 0.29 -3.71
C ARG A 14 22.41 1.81 -3.82
N LYS A 15 21.27 2.46 -3.90
CA LYS A 15 21.13 3.88 -4.18
C LYS A 15 20.20 4.38 -3.08
N LYS A 16 20.64 5.27 -2.18
CA LYS A 16 19.84 5.87 -1.07
C LYS A 16 18.66 6.74 -1.55
N HIS A 17 17.99 6.34 -2.62
CA HIS A 17 16.88 7.04 -3.25
C HIS A 17 15.62 6.23 -3.00
N VAL A 18 14.56 6.94 -2.64
CA VAL A 18 13.21 6.36 -2.55
C VAL A 18 12.61 6.38 -3.95
N ARG A 19 12.08 5.25 -4.38
CA ARG A 19 11.37 5.12 -5.65
C ARG A 19 9.97 4.59 -5.44
N VAL A 20 9.13 4.87 -6.42
CA VAL A 20 7.80 4.28 -6.52
C VAL A 20 7.93 2.81 -6.90
N GLY A 21 7.44 1.93 -6.03
CA GLY A 21 7.34 0.50 -6.30
C GLY A 21 6.09 0.15 -7.10
N ARG A 22 6.08 -1.04 -7.69
CA ARG A 22 4.90 -1.59 -8.41
C ARG A 22 3.67 -1.73 -7.51
N GLY A 23 3.86 -1.96 -6.20
CA GLY A 23 2.79 -2.15 -5.23
C GLY A 23 3.32 -2.42 -3.82
N PHE A 24 2.37 -2.63 -2.91
CA PHE A 24 2.58 -2.96 -1.50
C PHE A 24 2.85 -4.46 -1.31
N SER A 25 3.68 -4.77 -0.35
CA SER A 25 3.97 -6.14 0.08
C SER A 25 2.74 -6.79 0.72
N ARG A 26 2.64 -8.13 0.64
CA ARG A 26 1.58 -8.89 1.37
C ARG A 26 1.59 -8.60 2.87
N LYS A 27 2.79 -8.44 3.46
CA LYS A 27 2.92 -8.17 4.89
C LYS A 27 2.42 -6.77 5.24
N GLU A 28 2.72 -5.77 4.41
CA GLU A 28 2.30 -4.38 4.66
C GLU A 28 0.76 -4.25 4.64
N ILE A 29 0.10 -4.97 3.73
CA ILE A 29 -1.35 -5.00 3.62
C ILE A 29 -1.98 -5.67 4.85
N LEU A 30 -1.46 -6.84 5.26
CA LEU A 30 -1.92 -7.51 6.48
C LEU A 30 -1.73 -6.63 7.72
N GLU A 31 -0.59 -5.95 7.84
CA GLU A 31 -0.27 -5.12 9.00
C GLU A 31 -1.06 -3.80 9.04
N ALA A 32 -1.53 -3.34 7.88
CA ALA A 32 -2.50 -2.26 7.77
C ALA A 32 -3.92 -2.71 8.19
N GLY A 33 -4.15 -4.01 8.41
CA GLY A 33 -5.47 -4.56 8.74
C GLY A 33 -6.34 -4.82 7.52
N LEU A 34 -5.75 -4.90 6.32
CA LEU A 34 -6.46 -5.22 5.09
C LEU A 34 -6.18 -6.66 4.66
N THR A 35 -7.16 -7.26 3.99
CA THR A 35 -6.95 -8.48 3.22
C THR A 35 -6.50 -8.15 1.79
N LEU A 36 -5.87 -9.12 1.12
CA LEU A 36 -5.46 -8.97 -0.28
C LEU A 36 -6.66 -8.70 -1.21
N SER A 37 -7.83 -9.22 -0.86
CA SER A 37 -9.08 -9.01 -1.61
C SER A 37 -9.62 -7.60 -1.42
N GLU A 38 -9.64 -7.09 -0.18
CA GLU A 38 -10.03 -5.70 0.10
C GLU A 38 -9.07 -4.72 -0.55
N ALA A 39 -7.76 -4.96 -0.44
CA ALA A 39 -6.75 -4.14 -1.10
C ALA A 39 -6.96 -4.07 -2.63
N LYS A 40 -7.28 -5.20 -3.28
CA LYS A 40 -7.65 -5.22 -4.70
C LYS A 40 -8.92 -4.40 -4.98
N ARG A 41 -9.94 -4.53 -4.14
CA ARG A 41 -11.21 -3.80 -4.26
C ARG A 41 -11.01 -2.29 -4.05
N LEU A 42 -10.07 -1.91 -3.19
CA LEU A 42 -9.64 -0.53 -2.95
C LEU A 42 -8.73 0.02 -4.06
N GLY A 43 -8.39 -0.78 -5.08
CA GLY A 43 -7.48 -0.37 -6.16
C GLY A 43 -6.01 -0.28 -5.75
N VAL A 44 -5.63 -0.91 -4.63
CA VAL A 44 -4.24 -0.97 -4.15
C VAL A 44 -3.49 -2.08 -4.90
N TYR A 45 -2.36 -1.74 -5.51
CA TYR A 45 -1.50 -2.74 -6.15
C TYR A 45 -0.73 -3.56 -5.13
N ILE A 46 -0.72 -4.88 -5.36
CA ILE A 46 -0.08 -5.86 -4.48
C ILE A 46 1.14 -6.46 -5.18
N ASP A 47 2.32 -6.26 -4.59
CA ASP A 47 3.58 -6.91 -4.99
C ASP A 47 3.85 -8.11 -4.08
N VAL A 48 3.28 -9.25 -4.46
CA VAL A 48 3.38 -10.51 -3.71
C VAL A 48 4.78 -11.11 -3.65
N ARG A 49 5.72 -10.64 -4.49
CA ARG A 49 7.10 -11.16 -4.52
C ARG A 49 8.00 -10.46 -3.50
N ARG A 50 7.59 -9.28 -2.99
CA ARG A 50 8.36 -8.52 -2.01
C ARG A 50 8.11 -9.03 -0.59
N LYS A 51 9.19 -9.26 0.16
CA LYS A 51 9.15 -9.63 1.58
C LYS A 51 9.49 -8.49 2.54
N SER A 52 9.98 -7.37 2.01
CA SER A 52 10.26 -6.16 2.77
C SER A 52 8.98 -5.55 3.34
N LEU A 53 9.10 -4.98 4.52
CA LEU A 53 8.06 -4.26 5.21
C LEU A 53 8.58 -2.86 5.54
N TRP A 54 7.88 -1.84 5.07
CA TRP A 54 8.21 -0.45 5.35
C TRP A 54 7.08 0.17 6.19
N PRO A 55 7.36 0.62 7.43
CA PRO A 55 6.36 1.23 8.29
C PRO A 55 5.63 2.41 7.63
N GLU A 56 6.36 3.24 6.88
CA GLU A 56 5.80 4.38 6.11
C GLU A 56 4.69 3.95 5.14
N ASN A 57 4.81 2.76 4.54
CA ASN A 57 3.80 2.22 3.62
C ASN A 57 2.57 1.72 4.39
N VAL A 58 2.79 1.07 5.54
CA VAL A 58 1.70 0.59 6.42
C VAL A 58 0.88 1.78 6.92
N GLU A 59 1.55 2.85 7.35
CA GLU A 59 0.88 4.05 7.84
C GLU A 59 0.06 4.75 6.74
N LYS A 60 0.59 4.81 5.51
CA LYS A 60 -0.17 5.31 4.35
C LYS A 60 -1.42 4.48 4.07
N LEU A 61 -1.32 3.15 4.14
CA LEU A 61 -2.49 2.28 3.98
C LEU A 61 -3.52 2.53 5.08
N LYS A 62 -3.09 2.63 6.34
CA LYS A 62 -3.98 2.95 7.48
C LYS A 62 -4.71 4.27 7.29
N ARG A 63 -4.00 5.34 6.89
CA ARG A 63 -4.61 6.64 6.59
C ARG A 63 -5.61 6.57 5.44
N LEU A 64 -5.34 5.78 4.41
CA LEU A 64 -6.27 5.61 3.30
C LEU A 64 -7.56 4.89 3.73
N ILE A 65 -7.44 3.86 4.59
CA ILE A 65 -8.60 3.17 5.16
C ILE A 65 -9.44 4.13 5.99
N ASP A 66 -8.79 4.95 6.82
CA ASP A 66 -9.46 5.96 7.65
C ASP A 66 -10.21 6.99 6.78
N TYR A 67 -9.56 7.52 5.75
CA TYR A 67 -10.16 8.46 4.81
C TYR A 67 -11.35 7.87 4.04
N LYS A 68 -11.24 6.59 3.64
CA LYS A 68 -12.32 5.84 2.97
C LYS A 68 -13.52 5.61 3.91
N LYS A 69 -13.27 5.27 5.18
CA LYS A 69 -14.35 5.12 6.16
C LYS A 69 -15.16 6.41 6.34
N SER A 70 -14.47 7.55 6.35
CA SER A 70 -15.11 8.86 6.49
C SER A 70 -15.93 9.27 5.27
N SER A 71 -15.70 8.67 4.10
CA SER A 71 -16.37 9.02 2.84
C SER A 71 -17.49 8.03 2.44
N GLU A 72 -17.64 6.90 3.12
CA GLU A 72 -18.77 5.96 2.95
C GLU A 72 -19.89 6.19 4.00
N HIS A 73 -19.90 7.31 4.72
CA HIS A 73 -20.87 7.62 5.77
C HIS A 73 -21.69 8.90 5.55
N GLU A 74 -21.77 9.38 4.32
CA GLU A 74 -22.64 10.51 3.92
C GLU A 74 -23.56 10.11 2.77
#